data_AF-A0A1J4ZZK0-F1
#
_entry.id   AF-A0A1J4ZZK0-F1
#
_cell.length_a   1.000
_cell.length_b   1.000
_cell.length_c   1.000
_cell.angle_alpha   90.00
_cell.angle_beta   90.00
_cell.angle_gamma   90.00
#
_symmetry.space_group_name_H-M   'P 1'
#
loop_
_entity.id
_entity.type
_entity.pdbx_description
1 polymer ?
#
loop_
_entity_poly.entity_id
_entity_poly.type
_entity_poly.pdbx_seq_one_letter_code
_entity_poly.pdbx_strand_id
1 'polypeptide(L)'
;MAWVFIGFMPWIIYWSLSGPGLDVAGMGGALIAAVLLNGYRAYIRNPKTLDLVTLGYFAVAFGVTSLAGSDLFITYGGALVYLALAGVAWGSLLAGSPFTYDYAKEDWDKAFWNDPIFIRTNQIITAAWGGIFTLNVILNVAKLGLDFPTSLIAGVVLPLVGVVGGIVFSSWFPRWYPQRAAVRLGGRRIGGIPAGGPAPAGVTGLRLVEFMPLAFDATAAQGLRASLQFHLSGDGGGAGYLEIGSGRCTFHPGEADQPTLVIESPVEVWTAVARGERSGAEALLGGAYTATGDLELLMQLDKIFGGARETQT
;
A
#
# COMPACT_ATOMS: atom_id res chain seq x y z
N MET A 1 1.73 -5.16 5.39
CA MET A 1 0.68 -6.12 5.01
C MET A 1 0.38 -7.12 6.12
N ALA A 2 1.33 -7.45 7.03
CA ALA A 2 1.16 -8.50 8.03
C ALA A 2 -0.04 -8.28 8.96
N TRP A 3 -0.31 -7.04 9.37
CA TRP A 3 -1.38 -6.73 10.32
C TRP A 3 -2.79 -6.95 9.77
N VAL A 4 -3.00 -6.75 8.46
CA VAL A 4 -4.31 -7.00 7.84
C VAL A 4 -4.66 -8.49 7.91
N PHE A 5 -3.69 -9.38 7.69
CA PHE A 5 -3.91 -10.83 7.76
C PHE A 5 -4.27 -11.29 9.17
N ILE A 6 -3.68 -10.67 10.19
CA ILE A 6 -4.03 -10.92 11.59
C ILE A 6 -5.50 -10.55 11.85
N GLY A 7 -5.97 -9.43 11.30
CA GLY A 7 -7.38 -9.02 11.35
C GLY A 7 -8.35 -10.04 10.74
N PHE A 8 -7.90 -10.79 9.74
CA PHE A 8 -8.71 -11.82 9.07
C PHE A 8 -8.66 -13.20 9.73
N MET A 9 -7.84 -13.41 10.78
CA MET A 9 -7.66 -14.72 11.41
C MET A 9 -8.96 -15.39 11.88
N PRO A 10 -9.91 -14.70 12.55
CA PRO A 10 -11.19 -15.33 12.92
C PRO A 10 -11.96 -15.89 11.72
N TRP A 11 -11.96 -15.17 10.60
CA TRP A 11 -12.64 -15.61 9.37
C TRP A 11 -11.95 -16.82 8.73
N ILE A 12 -10.62 -16.83 8.74
CA ILE A 12 -9.82 -17.96 8.22
C ILE A 12 -10.07 -19.22 9.05
N ILE A 13 -10.10 -19.09 10.39
CA ILE A 13 -10.42 -20.20 11.30
C ILE A 13 -11.81 -20.74 11.00
N TYR A 14 -12.81 -19.86 10.89
CA TYR A 14 -14.17 -20.25 10.55
C TYR A 14 -14.23 -21.01 9.21
N TRP A 15 -13.72 -20.42 8.11
CA TRP A 15 -13.75 -21.06 6.79
C TRP A 15 -13.04 -22.41 6.74
N SER A 16 -11.93 -22.55 7.48
CA SER A 16 -11.16 -23.79 7.52
C SER A 16 -11.91 -24.94 8.22
N LEU A 17 -12.75 -24.61 9.21
CA LEU A 17 -13.50 -25.59 10.00
C LEU A 17 -14.92 -25.81 9.46
N SER A 18 -15.57 -24.78 8.93
CA SER A 18 -16.91 -24.89 8.34
C SER A 18 -16.91 -25.71 7.05
N GLY A 19 -15.84 -25.65 6.25
CA GLY A 19 -15.74 -26.40 4.99
C GLY A 19 -15.94 -27.92 5.16
N PRO A 20 -15.30 -28.57 6.14
CA PRO A 20 -15.55 -29.97 6.50
C PRO A 20 -16.85 -30.26 7.27
N GLY A 21 -17.71 -29.26 7.51
CA GLY A 21 -18.96 -29.41 8.28
C GLY A 21 -18.82 -29.25 9.80
N LEU A 22 -17.71 -28.68 10.29
CA LEU A 22 -17.50 -28.39 11.72
C LEU A 22 -17.92 -26.95 12.06
N ASP A 23 -19.08 -26.51 11.59
CA ASP A 23 -19.53 -25.11 11.65
C ASP A 23 -19.54 -24.54 13.07
N VAL A 24 -20.07 -25.28 14.06
CA VAL A 24 -20.13 -24.83 15.46
C VAL A 24 -18.74 -24.66 16.07
N ALA A 25 -17.83 -25.60 15.78
CA ALA A 25 -16.43 -25.50 16.22
C ALA A 25 -15.72 -24.34 15.52
N GLY A 26 -16.01 -24.12 14.23
CA GLY A 26 -15.56 -22.97 13.46
C GLY A 26 -15.99 -21.64 14.07
N MET A 27 -17.27 -21.48 14.39
CA MET A 27 -17.80 -20.28 15.03
C MET A 27 -17.19 -20.06 16.42
N GLY A 28 -17.07 -21.12 17.23
CA GLY A 28 -16.47 -21.05 18.56
C GLY A 28 -14.99 -20.65 18.50
N GLY A 29 -14.21 -21.29 17.63
CA GLY A 29 -12.79 -20.96 17.42
C GLY A 29 -12.60 -19.53 16.90
N ALA A 30 -13.42 -19.10 15.95
CA ALA A 30 -13.41 -17.73 15.45
C ALA A 30 -13.79 -16.70 16.51
N LEU A 31 -14.79 -16.99 17.36
CA LEU A 31 -15.18 -16.13 18.48
C LEU A 31 -14.05 -15.96 19.49
N ILE A 32 -13.37 -17.04 19.88
CA ILE A 32 -12.22 -16.99 20.78
C ILE A 32 -11.11 -16.12 20.15
N ALA A 33 -10.77 -16.36 18.88
CA ALA A 33 -9.77 -15.57 18.18
C ALA A 33 -10.15 -14.07 18.11
N ALA A 34 -11.43 -13.76 17.86
CA ALA A 34 -11.92 -12.40 17.81
C ALA A 34 -11.87 -11.72 19.19
N VAL A 35 -12.20 -12.43 20.28
CA VAL A 35 -12.09 -11.92 21.66
C VAL A 35 -10.63 -11.62 22.00
N LEU A 36 -9.72 -12.54 21.72
CA LEU A 36 -8.29 -12.36 21.99
C LEU A 36 -7.70 -11.19 21.19
N LEU A 37 -8.03 -11.09 19.91
CA LEU A 37 -7.58 -10.01 19.05
C LEU A 37 -8.11 -8.65 19.53
N ASN A 38 -9.41 -8.53 19.83
CA ASN A 38 -9.98 -7.29 20.34
C ASN A 38 -9.46 -6.93 21.73
N GLY A 39 -9.23 -7.92 22.61
CA GLY A 39 -8.60 -7.72 23.92
C GLY A 39 -7.18 -7.16 23.79
N TYR A 40 -6.38 -7.73 22.90
CA TYR A 40 -5.05 -7.20 22.57
C TYR A 40 -5.12 -5.77 22.01
N ARG A 41 -6.05 -5.50 21.08
CA ARG A 41 -6.22 -4.15 20.50
C ARG A 41 -6.69 -3.11 21.51
N ALA A 42 -7.53 -3.50 22.46
CA ALA A 42 -7.94 -2.65 23.56
C ALA A 42 -6.74 -2.32 24.48
N TYR A 43 -5.90 -3.32 24.77
CA TYR A 43 -4.67 -3.14 25.56
C TYR A 43 -3.70 -2.13 24.92
N ILE A 44 -3.47 -2.22 23.60
CA ILE A 44 -2.63 -1.26 22.86
C ILE A 44 -3.36 0.03 22.45
N ARG A 45 -4.61 0.23 22.88
CA ARG A 45 -5.49 1.38 22.56
C ARG A 45 -5.61 1.69 21.06
N ASN A 46 -5.73 0.65 20.23
CA ASN A 46 -5.86 0.77 18.77
C ASN A 46 -6.99 -0.12 18.24
N PRO A 47 -8.26 0.14 18.63
CA PRO A 47 -9.39 -0.64 18.14
C PRO A 47 -9.58 -0.45 16.63
N LYS A 48 -10.06 -1.49 15.94
CA LYS A 48 -10.34 -1.46 14.50
C LYS A 48 -11.80 -1.81 14.23
N THR A 49 -12.38 -1.14 13.26
CA THR A 49 -13.78 -1.35 12.84
C THR A 49 -14.03 -2.79 12.42
N LEU A 50 -13.14 -3.38 11.61
CA LEU A 50 -13.27 -4.77 11.16
C LEU A 50 -13.31 -5.75 12.34
N ASP A 51 -12.48 -5.53 13.36
CA ASP A 51 -12.29 -6.48 14.46
C ASP A 51 -13.49 -6.47 15.41
N LEU A 52 -14.06 -5.29 15.64
CA LEU A 52 -15.29 -5.14 16.42
C LEU A 52 -16.48 -5.80 15.71
N VAL A 53 -16.59 -5.60 14.38
CA VAL A 53 -17.65 -6.25 13.60
C VAL A 53 -17.44 -7.76 13.55
N THR A 54 -16.19 -8.22 13.44
CA THR A 54 -15.84 -9.65 13.48
C THR A 54 -16.26 -10.27 14.82
N LEU A 55 -15.96 -9.61 15.94
CA LEU A 55 -16.39 -10.05 17.27
C LEU A 55 -17.92 -10.12 17.38
N GLY A 56 -18.61 -9.05 16.97
CA GLY A 56 -20.06 -9.00 17.00
C GLY A 56 -20.71 -10.09 16.13
N TYR A 57 -20.20 -10.28 14.92
CA TYR A 57 -20.68 -11.31 13.99
C TYR A 57 -20.56 -12.71 14.60
N PHE A 58 -19.37 -13.09 15.09
CA PHE A 58 -19.17 -14.44 15.63
C PHE A 58 -19.86 -14.65 16.98
N ALA A 59 -20.03 -13.61 17.79
CA ALA A 59 -20.81 -13.69 19.02
C ALA A 59 -22.29 -13.99 18.71
N VAL A 60 -22.86 -13.29 17.72
CA VAL A 60 -24.24 -13.53 17.26
C VAL A 60 -24.37 -14.89 16.61
N ALA A 61 -23.47 -15.24 15.68
CA ALA A 61 -23.51 -16.53 14.98
C ALA A 61 -23.44 -17.70 15.95
N PHE A 62 -22.47 -17.68 16.86
CA PHE A 62 -22.31 -18.73 17.87
C PHE A 62 -23.50 -18.79 18.83
N GLY A 63 -24.00 -17.63 19.29
CA GLY A 63 -25.17 -17.57 20.18
C GLY A 63 -26.45 -18.07 19.53
N VAL A 64 -26.74 -17.65 18.30
CA VAL A 64 -27.92 -18.07 17.54
C VAL A 64 -27.89 -19.57 17.24
N THR A 65 -26.74 -20.10 16.85
CA THR A 65 -26.62 -21.53 16.54
C THR A 65 -26.54 -22.40 17.79
N SER A 66 -25.74 -22.03 18.78
CA SER A 66 -25.46 -22.90 19.94
C SER A 66 -26.43 -22.73 21.10
N LEU A 67 -26.99 -21.52 21.30
CA LEU A 67 -27.89 -21.24 22.42
C LEU A 67 -29.35 -21.24 21.99
N ALA A 68 -29.67 -20.66 20.83
CA ALA A 68 -31.03 -20.62 20.29
C ALA A 68 -31.38 -21.83 19.40
N GLY A 69 -30.41 -22.69 19.08
CA GLY A 69 -30.62 -23.91 18.30
C GLY A 69 -31.03 -23.66 16.85
N SER A 70 -30.69 -22.51 16.28
CA SER A 70 -31.06 -22.15 14.90
C SER A 70 -29.98 -22.53 13.89
N ASP A 71 -30.39 -23.21 12.83
CA ASP A 71 -29.53 -23.59 11.70
C ASP A 71 -29.27 -22.44 10.71
N LEU A 72 -29.68 -21.20 11.03
CA LEU A 72 -29.54 -20.04 10.14
C LEU A 72 -28.09 -19.84 9.67
N PHE A 73 -27.14 -19.83 10.60
CA PHE A 73 -25.72 -19.63 10.30
C PHE A 73 -25.02 -20.88 9.76
N ILE A 74 -25.64 -22.05 9.87
CA ILE A 74 -25.17 -23.29 9.22
C ILE A 74 -25.63 -23.28 7.76
N THR A 75 -26.91 -23.02 7.53
CA THR A 75 -27.55 -23.05 6.20
C THR A 75 -27.09 -21.90 5.31
N TYR A 76 -27.06 -20.68 5.86
CA TYR A 76 -26.75 -19.46 5.11
C TYR A 76 -25.38 -18.86 5.48
N GLY A 77 -24.54 -19.60 6.21
CA GLY A 77 -23.28 -19.10 6.77
C GLY A 77 -22.38 -18.41 5.76
N GLY A 78 -22.18 -19.02 4.59
CA GLY A 78 -21.37 -18.41 3.52
C GLY A 78 -21.90 -17.04 3.07
N ALA A 79 -23.21 -16.91 2.84
CA ALA A 79 -23.82 -15.65 2.43
C ALA A 79 -23.74 -14.61 3.56
N LEU A 80 -24.00 -15.01 4.81
CA LEU A 80 -23.97 -14.12 5.98
C LEU A 80 -22.56 -13.60 6.28
N VAL A 81 -21.52 -14.43 6.12
CA VAL A 81 -20.12 -13.99 6.27
C VAL A 81 -19.80 -12.90 5.26
N TYR A 82 -20.05 -13.15 3.98
CA TYR A 82 -19.73 -12.16 2.94
C TYR A 82 -20.60 -10.92 3.03
N LEU A 83 -21.83 -11.04 3.55
CA LEU A 83 -22.70 -9.91 3.81
C LEU A 83 -22.13 -9.02 4.91
N ALA A 84 -21.63 -9.60 6.00
CA ALA A 84 -20.96 -8.86 7.07
C ALA A 84 -19.70 -8.14 6.54
N LEU A 85 -18.86 -8.82 5.76
CA LEU A 85 -17.65 -8.24 5.17
C LEU A 85 -17.97 -7.13 4.15
N ALA A 86 -18.98 -7.32 3.30
CA ALA A 86 -19.47 -6.30 2.39
C ALA A 86 -20.03 -5.09 3.17
N GLY A 87 -20.76 -5.34 4.24
CA GLY A 87 -21.28 -4.30 5.13
C GLY A 87 -20.18 -3.45 5.74
N VAL A 88 -19.09 -4.06 6.20
CA VAL A 88 -17.90 -3.32 6.68
C VAL A 88 -17.26 -2.53 5.55
N ALA A 89 -17.04 -3.15 4.39
CA ALA A 89 -16.39 -2.49 3.26
C ALA A 89 -17.16 -1.25 2.81
N TRP A 90 -18.45 -1.40 2.49
CA TRP A 90 -19.31 -0.30 2.04
C TRP A 90 -19.62 0.70 3.16
N GLY A 91 -19.89 0.22 4.38
CA GLY A 91 -20.16 1.07 5.53
C GLY A 91 -18.96 1.96 5.89
N SER A 92 -17.75 1.41 5.83
CA SER A 92 -16.51 2.17 6.07
C SER A 92 -16.26 3.24 5.00
N LEU A 93 -16.60 2.97 3.74
CA LEU A 93 -16.55 3.97 2.66
C LEU A 93 -17.56 5.09 2.87
N LEU A 94 -18.80 4.75 3.23
CA LEU A 94 -19.86 5.73 3.51
C LEU A 94 -19.51 6.60 4.73
N ALA A 95 -18.85 6.01 5.73
CA ALA A 95 -18.33 6.73 6.89
C ALA A 95 -17.08 7.57 6.60
N GLY A 96 -16.56 7.57 5.36
CA GLY A 96 -15.37 8.31 4.95
C GLY A 96 -14.05 7.76 5.50
N SER A 97 -14.08 6.60 6.16
CA SER A 97 -12.95 5.95 6.81
C SER A 97 -12.81 4.51 6.31
N PRO A 98 -12.32 4.30 5.07
CA PRO A 98 -12.21 2.96 4.47
C PRO A 98 -11.46 2.00 5.39
N PHE A 99 -12.00 0.81 5.67
CA PHE A 99 -11.40 -0.08 6.69
C PHE A 99 -9.95 -0.46 6.36
N THR A 100 -9.56 -0.51 5.08
CA THR A 100 -8.19 -0.84 4.68
C THR A 100 -7.19 0.23 5.10
N TYR A 101 -7.64 1.48 5.23
CA TYR A 101 -6.80 2.61 5.63
C TYR A 101 -6.30 2.48 7.07
N ASP A 102 -7.15 2.00 7.99
CA ASP A 102 -6.75 1.83 9.40
C ASP A 102 -5.61 0.82 9.56
N TYR A 103 -5.54 -0.16 8.66
CA TYR A 103 -4.45 -1.13 8.60
C TYR A 103 -3.24 -0.60 7.84
N ALA A 104 -3.46 0.10 6.73
CA ALA A 104 -2.37 0.70 5.96
C ALA A 104 -1.54 1.70 6.80
N LYS A 105 -2.16 2.40 7.76
CA LYS A 105 -1.43 3.28 8.70
C LYS A 105 -0.36 2.58 9.53
N GLU A 106 -0.47 1.28 9.78
CA GLU A 106 0.51 0.52 10.57
C GLU A 106 1.73 0.12 9.74
N ASP A 107 1.56 0.02 8.42
CA ASP A 107 2.62 -0.34 7.48
C ASP A 107 3.35 0.89 6.91
N TRP A 108 2.77 2.09 7.04
CA TRP A 108 3.24 3.32 6.39
C TRP A 108 3.51 4.43 7.40
N ASP A 109 4.50 5.28 7.09
CA ASP A 109 4.86 6.44 7.91
C ASP A 109 3.66 7.40 8.08
N LYS A 110 3.56 8.01 9.27
CA LYS A 110 2.58 9.03 9.63
C LYS A 110 2.53 10.18 8.64
N ALA A 111 3.64 10.51 7.99
CA ALA A 111 3.70 11.54 6.95
C ALA A 111 2.69 11.31 5.81
N PHE A 112 2.39 10.06 5.47
CA PHE A 112 1.48 9.71 4.37
C PHE A 112 0.02 9.57 4.81
N TRP A 113 -0.27 9.56 6.11
CA TRP A 113 -1.61 9.22 6.61
C TRP A 113 -2.70 10.17 6.11
N ASN A 114 -2.36 11.45 5.90
CA ASN A 114 -3.32 12.45 5.42
C ASN A 114 -3.17 12.74 3.92
N ASP A 115 -2.34 11.99 3.20
CA ASP A 115 -2.14 12.21 1.78
C ASP A 115 -3.41 11.81 0.98
N PRO A 116 -3.94 12.68 0.10
CA PRO A 116 -5.15 12.40 -0.65
C PRO A 116 -5.05 11.15 -1.54
N ILE A 117 -3.86 10.84 -2.08
CA ILE A 117 -3.64 9.66 -2.89
C ILE A 117 -3.57 8.43 -2.00
N PHE A 118 -2.96 8.51 -0.82
CA PHE A 118 -2.97 7.42 0.15
C PHE A 118 -4.40 7.07 0.59
N ILE A 119 -5.22 8.08 0.91
CA ILE A 119 -6.64 7.90 1.24
C ILE A 119 -7.40 7.30 0.05
N ARG A 120 -7.23 7.88 -1.15
CA ARG A 120 -7.94 7.41 -2.36
C ARG A 120 -7.53 6.00 -2.79
N THR A 121 -6.27 5.63 -2.60
CA THR A 121 -5.78 4.26 -2.82
C THR A 121 -6.54 3.28 -1.94
N ASN A 122 -6.66 3.59 -0.64
CA ASN A 122 -7.41 2.77 0.30
C ASN A 122 -8.92 2.75 0.03
N GLN A 123 -9.50 3.86 -0.44
CA GLN A 123 -10.90 3.87 -0.89
C GLN A 123 -11.12 2.91 -2.07
N ILE A 124 -10.23 2.91 -3.07
CA ILE A 124 -10.33 2.01 -4.23
C ILE A 124 -10.15 0.55 -3.80
N ILE A 125 -9.18 0.26 -2.92
CA ILE A 125 -8.96 -1.10 -2.40
C ILE A 125 -10.17 -1.56 -1.60
N THR A 126 -10.71 -0.71 -0.72
CA THR A 126 -11.92 -1.03 0.04
C THR A 126 -13.13 -1.24 -0.88
N ALA A 127 -13.29 -0.45 -1.93
CA ALA A 127 -14.38 -0.62 -2.90
C ALA A 127 -14.24 -1.90 -3.72
N ALA A 128 -13.01 -2.29 -4.10
CA ALA A 128 -12.73 -3.55 -4.76
C ALA A 128 -13.11 -4.73 -3.85
N TRP A 129 -12.74 -4.69 -2.58
CA TRP A 129 -13.17 -5.69 -1.58
C TRP A 129 -14.68 -5.70 -1.39
N GLY A 130 -15.32 -4.54 -1.29
CA GLY A 130 -16.78 -4.44 -1.22
C GLY A 130 -17.46 -5.12 -2.42
N GLY A 131 -16.95 -4.90 -3.63
CA GLY A 131 -17.44 -5.57 -4.84
C GLY A 131 -17.26 -7.08 -4.81
N ILE A 132 -16.07 -7.57 -4.41
CA ILE A 132 -15.78 -9.01 -4.27
C ILE A 132 -16.72 -9.65 -3.25
N PHE A 133 -16.88 -9.03 -2.08
CA PHE A 133 -17.75 -9.57 -1.03
C PHE A 133 -19.22 -9.56 -1.45
N THR A 134 -19.70 -8.48 -2.09
CA THR A 134 -21.06 -8.45 -2.64
C THR A 134 -21.30 -9.53 -3.69
N LEU A 135 -20.36 -9.75 -4.61
CA LEU A 135 -20.44 -10.85 -5.56
C LEU A 135 -20.49 -12.21 -4.85
N ASN A 136 -19.69 -12.40 -3.80
CA ASN A 136 -19.67 -13.63 -3.03
C ASN A 136 -20.97 -13.88 -2.25
N VAL A 137 -21.69 -12.82 -1.82
CA VAL A 137 -23.05 -12.95 -1.28
C VAL A 137 -23.97 -13.53 -2.35
N ILE A 138 -23.99 -12.94 -3.55
CA ILE A 138 -24.86 -13.38 -4.65
C ILE A 138 -24.57 -14.84 -4.99
N LEU A 139 -23.29 -15.22 -5.12
CA LEU A 139 -22.88 -16.58 -5.40
C LEU A 139 -23.29 -17.57 -4.30
N ASN A 140 -23.17 -17.18 -3.02
CA ASN A 140 -23.57 -18.02 -1.89
C ASN A 140 -25.08 -18.13 -1.68
N VAL A 141 -25.87 -17.19 -2.22
CA VAL A 141 -27.32 -17.34 -2.30
C VAL A 141 -27.69 -18.23 -3.49
N ALA A 142 -27.08 -17.99 -4.65
CA ALA A 142 -27.35 -18.74 -5.88
C ALA A 142 -27.04 -20.24 -5.72
N LYS A 143 -25.99 -20.60 -4.98
CA LYS A 143 -25.60 -22.02 -4.76
C LYS A 143 -26.71 -22.87 -4.14
N LEU A 144 -27.67 -22.26 -3.43
CA LEU A 144 -28.77 -22.98 -2.77
C LEU A 144 -29.74 -23.63 -3.78
N GLY A 145 -29.77 -23.14 -5.02
CA GLY A 145 -30.57 -23.71 -6.11
C GLY A 145 -29.76 -24.48 -7.14
N LEU A 146 -28.49 -24.81 -6.86
CA LEU A 146 -27.59 -25.48 -7.80
C LEU A 146 -27.25 -26.89 -7.31
N ASP A 147 -27.12 -27.82 -8.25
CA ASP A 147 -26.66 -29.18 -7.96
C ASP A 147 -25.13 -29.26 -7.89
N PHE A 148 -24.61 -30.35 -7.34
CA PHE A 148 -23.18 -30.67 -7.41
C PHE A 148 -22.77 -31.04 -8.85
N PRO A 149 -21.62 -30.57 -9.39
CA PRO A 149 -20.56 -29.79 -8.72
C PRO A 149 -20.72 -28.26 -8.83
N THR A 150 -21.73 -27.77 -9.52
CA THR A 150 -21.97 -26.34 -9.75
C THR A 150 -22.14 -25.53 -8.45
N SER A 151 -22.78 -26.09 -7.44
CA SER A 151 -22.91 -25.47 -6.11
C SER A 151 -21.56 -25.29 -5.40
N LEU A 152 -20.62 -26.23 -5.57
CA LEU A 152 -19.26 -26.13 -5.03
C LEU A 152 -18.45 -25.06 -5.77
N ILE A 153 -18.58 -24.99 -7.10
CA ILE A 153 -17.92 -23.97 -7.91
C ILE A 153 -18.41 -22.57 -7.50
N ALA A 154 -19.72 -22.38 -7.40
CA ALA A 154 -20.32 -21.10 -7.00
C ALA A 154 -20.03 -20.75 -5.54
N GLY A 155 -20.13 -21.71 -4.62
CA GLY A 155 -20.03 -21.46 -3.18
C GLY A 155 -18.61 -21.41 -2.62
N VAL A 156 -17.62 -21.97 -3.32
CA VAL A 156 -16.24 -22.11 -2.81
C VAL A 156 -15.20 -21.62 -3.83
N VAL A 157 -15.21 -22.17 -5.05
CA VAL A 157 -14.13 -21.91 -6.03
C VAL A 157 -14.14 -20.45 -6.49
N LEU A 158 -15.27 -19.94 -6.95
CA LEU A 158 -15.38 -18.55 -7.41
C LEU A 158 -15.13 -17.53 -6.28
N PRO A 159 -15.68 -17.70 -5.06
CA PRO A 159 -15.34 -16.85 -3.93
C PRO A 159 -13.85 -16.86 -3.59
N LEU A 160 -13.19 -18.02 -3.60
CA LEU A 160 -11.76 -18.13 -3.36
C LEU A 160 -10.94 -17.41 -4.43
N VAL A 161 -11.30 -17.56 -5.71
CA VAL A 161 -10.69 -16.82 -6.82
C VAL A 161 -10.85 -15.31 -6.61
N GLY A 162 -12.03 -14.85 -6.20
CA GLY A 162 -12.28 -13.45 -5.87
C GLY A 162 -11.39 -12.94 -4.72
N VAL A 163 -11.28 -13.70 -3.62
CA VAL A 163 -10.43 -13.35 -2.48
C VAL A 163 -8.95 -13.32 -2.87
N VAL A 164 -8.46 -14.33 -3.59
CA VAL A 164 -7.07 -14.38 -4.07
C VAL A 164 -6.80 -13.19 -5.01
N GLY A 165 -7.72 -12.90 -5.93
CA GLY A 165 -7.65 -11.72 -6.79
C GLY A 165 -7.58 -10.41 -5.99
N GLY A 166 -8.40 -10.28 -4.94
CA GLY A 166 -8.38 -9.15 -4.02
C GLY A 166 -7.05 -8.99 -3.26
N ILE A 167 -6.45 -10.10 -2.82
CA ILE A 167 -5.13 -10.11 -2.16
C ILE A 167 -4.04 -9.67 -3.14
N VAL A 168 -3.99 -10.27 -4.33
CA VAL A 168 -3.02 -9.91 -5.38
C VAL A 168 -3.18 -8.44 -5.75
N PHE A 169 -4.41 -7.98 -5.97
CA PHE A 169 -4.72 -6.57 -6.22
C PHE A 169 -4.21 -5.68 -5.09
N SER A 170 -4.48 -6.02 -3.83
CA SER A 170 -4.04 -5.22 -2.66
C SER A 170 -2.52 -5.21 -2.47
N SER A 171 -1.79 -6.19 -2.99
CA SER A 171 -0.32 -6.23 -2.93
C SER A 171 0.36 -5.40 -4.01
N TRP A 172 -0.24 -5.32 -5.19
CA TRP A 172 0.34 -4.66 -6.36
C TRP A 172 -0.18 -3.23 -6.55
N PHE A 173 -1.48 -3.01 -6.34
CA PHE A 173 -2.15 -1.74 -6.62
C PHE A 173 -1.58 -0.53 -5.87
N PRO A 174 -1.21 -0.62 -4.58
CA PRO A 174 -0.58 0.49 -3.87
C PRO A 174 0.77 0.94 -4.45
N ARG A 175 1.46 0.08 -5.20
CA ARG A 175 2.71 0.43 -5.88
C ARG A 175 2.44 1.15 -7.21
N TRP A 176 1.41 0.69 -7.92
CA TRP A 176 1.09 1.15 -9.27
C TRP A 176 0.24 2.43 -9.31
N TYR A 177 -0.79 2.53 -8.46
CA TYR A 177 -1.77 3.62 -8.53
C TYR A 177 -1.18 4.98 -8.15
N PRO A 178 -0.41 5.13 -7.06
CA PRO A 178 0.19 6.42 -6.69
C PRO A 178 1.10 6.96 -7.78
N GLN A 179 1.93 6.11 -8.39
CA GLN A 179 2.82 6.49 -9.51
C GLN A 179 2.03 7.04 -10.70
N ARG A 180 0.88 6.46 -11.04
CA ARG A 180 0.04 6.93 -12.16
C ARG A 180 -0.87 8.11 -11.80
N ALA A 181 -1.35 8.15 -10.55
CA ALA A 181 -2.13 9.27 -10.04
C ALA A 181 -1.26 10.53 -9.97
N ALA A 182 0.03 10.40 -9.60
CA ALA A 182 1.03 11.47 -9.67
C ALA A 182 1.10 12.10 -11.06
N VAL A 183 1.18 11.26 -12.10
CA VAL A 183 1.33 11.67 -13.50
C VAL A 183 0.05 12.30 -14.05
N ARG A 184 -1.13 11.77 -13.70
CA ARG A 184 -2.43 12.36 -14.11
C ARG A 184 -2.77 13.64 -13.36
N LEU A 185 -2.29 13.78 -12.13
CA LEU A 185 -2.29 15.01 -11.35
C LEU A 185 -1.04 15.84 -11.63
N GLY A 186 -0.39 15.68 -12.79
CA GLY A 186 0.72 16.50 -13.30
C GLY A 186 0.34 17.98 -13.45
N GLY A 187 0.12 18.61 -12.30
CA GLY A 187 -0.46 19.92 -12.08
C GLY A 187 -0.74 20.19 -10.58
N ARG A 188 -0.98 19.17 -9.74
CA ARG A 188 -1.07 19.28 -8.27
C ARG A 188 -0.57 18.02 -7.53
N ARG A 189 0.71 18.12 -7.12
CA ARG A 189 1.32 17.76 -5.81
C ARG A 189 0.91 16.43 -5.16
N ILE A 190 1.85 15.50 -5.04
CA ILE A 190 1.84 14.45 -4.01
C ILE A 190 2.57 15.00 -2.77
N GLY A 191 1.96 14.85 -1.59
CA GLY A 191 2.66 15.05 -0.32
C GLY A 191 2.99 16.49 0.10
N GLY A 192 2.32 17.53 -0.42
CA GLY A 192 2.62 18.91 -0.03
C GLY A 192 4.04 19.38 -0.37
N ILE A 193 4.85 18.54 -1.02
CA ILE A 193 6.16 18.87 -1.55
C ILE A 193 5.90 19.65 -2.85
N PRO A 194 6.32 20.91 -2.94
CA PRO A 194 6.27 21.64 -4.21
C PRO A 194 7.05 20.85 -5.25
N ALA A 195 6.54 20.77 -6.49
CA ALA A 195 7.39 20.36 -7.60
C ALA A 195 8.55 21.38 -7.67
N GLY A 196 9.79 20.92 -7.42
CA GLY A 196 10.94 21.81 -7.27
C GLY A 196 11.17 22.38 -5.88
N GLY A 197 10.51 21.85 -4.85
CA GLY A 197 10.80 22.20 -3.46
C GLY A 197 11.90 21.33 -2.85
N PRO A 198 12.57 21.79 -1.80
CA PRO A 198 13.60 21.00 -1.11
C PRO A 198 13.02 19.70 -0.53
N ALA A 199 13.87 18.66 -0.44
CA ALA A 199 13.45 17.36 0.06
C ALA A 199 12.80 17.42 1.48
N PRO A 200 11.83 16.55 1.79
CA PRO A 200 11.14 16.57 3.10
C PRO A 200 12.11 16.37 4.27
N ALA A 201 11.88 17.10 5.36
CA ALA A 201 12.75 17.10 6.54
C ALA A 201 12.95 15.70 7.19
N GLY A 202 12.03 14.75 6.99
CA GLY A 202 12.10 13.40 7.54
C GLY A 202 12.59 12.30 6.59
N VAL A 203 12.88 12.63 5.31
CA VAL A 203 13.39 11.65 4.34
C VAL A 203 14.88 11.89 4.12
N THR A 204 15.67 10.83 4.21
CA THR A 204 17.13 10.83 4.07
C THR A 204 17.61 9.59 3.30
N GLY A 205 18.89 9.56 2.97
CA GLY A 205 19.57 8.38 2.44
C GLY A 205 19.06 7.92 1.08
N LEU A 206 19.10 6.62 0.82
CA LEU A 206 18.70 6.06 -0.48
C LEU A 206 17.22 6.31 -0.79
N ARG A 207 16.38 6.50 0.23
CA ARG A 207 14.97 6.88 0.04
C ARG A 207 14.82 8.23 -0.65
N LEU A 208 15.76 9.16 -0.50
CA LEU A 208 15.74 10.41 -1.28
C LEU A 208 15.87 10.14 -2.78
N VAL A 209 16.78 9.24 -3.14
CA VAL A 209 17.01 8.82 -4.53
C VAL A 209 15.77 8.10 -5.09
N GLU A 210 15.12 7.25 -4.28
CA GLU A 210 13.85 6.58 -4.63
C GLU A 210 12.76 7.57 -5.05
N PHE A 211 12.73 8.76 -4.44
CA PHE A 211 11.76 9.81 -4.75
C PHE A 211 12.21 10.81 -5.82
N MET A 212 13.48 10.81 -6.25
CA MET A 212 13.97 11.72 -7.31
C MET A 212 13.15 11.69 -8.61
N PRO A 213 12.62 10.53 -9.09
CA PRO A 213 11.74 10.50 -10.26
C PRO A 213 10.51 11.42 -10.16
N LEU A 214 10.08 11.79 -8.94
CA LEU A 214 8.96 12.72 -8.72
C LEU A 214 9.33 14.18 -9.04
N ALA A 215 10.62 14.53 -8.94
CA ALA A 215 11.14 15.86 -9.23
C ALA A 215 11.60 16.01 -10.70
N PHE A 216 11.49 14.95 -11.50
CA PHE A 216 12.00 14.90 -12.87
C PHE A 216 11.23 15.85 -13.82
N ASP A 217 11.97 16.78 -14.41
CA ASP A 217 11.48 17.64 -15.49
C ASP A 217 11.78 17.00 -16.87
N ALA A 218 10.74 16.42 -17.47
CA ALA A 218 10.83 15.80 -18.79
C ALA A 218 11.13 16.79 -19.93
N THR A 219 10.84 18.08 -19.74
CA THR A 219 11.16 19.13 -20.72
C THR A 219 12.63 19.48 -20.63
N ALA A 220 13.16 19.61 -19.42
CA ALA A 220 14.59 19.85 -19.19
C ALA A 220 15.46 18.66 -19.65
N ALA A 221 14.93 17.44 -19.58
CA ALA A 221 15.59 16.20 -19.97
C ALA A 221 15.26 15.71 -21.39
N GLN A 222 14.79 16.59 -22.30
CA GLN A 222 14.47 16.19 -23.68
C GLN A 222 15.69 15.59 -24.38
N GLY A 223 15.50 14.41 -24.98
CA GLY A 223 16.56 13.69 -25.71
C GLY A 223 17.57 12.95 -24.83
N LEU A 224 17.49 13.07 -23.51
CA LEU A 224 18.41 12.40 -22.59
C LEU A 224 18.08 10.91 -22.45
N ARG A 225 19.12 10.08 -22.55
CA ARG A 225 19.12 8.68 -22.14
C ARG A 225 20.35 8.45 -21.28
N ALA A 226 20.14 8.10 -20.02
CA ALA A 226 21.24 7.94 -19.07
C ALA A 226 20.82 7.04 -17.90
N SER A 227 21.82 6.35 -17.34
CA SER A 227 21.68 5.61 -16.09
C SER A 227 22.57 6.25 -15.03
N LEU A 228 22.00 6.68 -13.91
CA LEU A 228 22.69 7.41 -12.84
C LEU A 228 22.75 6.52 -11.61
N GLN A 229 23.92 6.01 -11.28
CA GLN A 229 24.17 5.18 -10.11
C GLN A 229 24.45 6.05 -8.88
N PHE A 230 23.85 5.68 -7.76
CA PHE A 230 24.09 6.27 -6.44
C PHE A 230 24.65 5.23 -5.50
N HIS A 231 25.75 5.58 -4.83
CA HIS A 231 26.31 4.84 -3.70
C HIS A 231 26.36 5.76 -2.49
N LEU A 232 25.37 5.59 -1.61
CA LEU A 232 25.25 6.41 -0.42
C LEU A 232 25.82 5.70 0.81
N SER A 233 26.78 6.32 1.48
CA SER A 233 27.41 5.79 2.70
C SER A 233 26.85 6.46 3.97
N GLY A 234 26.76 5.70 5.07
CA GLY A 234 26.18 6.16 6.35
C GLY A 234 24.81 5.53 6.66
N ASP A 235 24.16 6.02 7.72
CA ASP A 235 22.86 5.50 8.17
C ASP A 235 21.75 5.81 7.15
N GLY A 236 20.97 4.79 6.78
CA GLY A 236 20.01 4.86 5.67
C GLY A 236 20.65 4.91 4.27
N GLY A 237 21.96 4.65 4.16
CA GLY A 237 22.69 4.53 2.89
C GLY A 237 22.32 3.27 2.10
N GLY A 238 22.99 3.07 0.96
CA GLY A 238 22.78 1.94 0.07
C GLY A 238 23.09 2.27 -1.40
N ALA A 239 22.82 1.29 -2.27
CA ALA A 239 23.01 1.40 -3.71
C ALA A 239 21.68 1.37 -4.46
N GLY A 240 21.54 2.26 -5.45
CA GLY A 240 20.40 2.30 -6.36
C GLY A 240 20.67 3.24 -7.52
N TYR A 241 19.91 3.11 -8.60
CA TYR A 241 20.12 3.89 -9.80
C TYR A 241 18.83 4.45 -10.39
N LEU A 242 18.97 5.56 -11.12
CA LEU A 242 17.92 6.16 -11.91
C LEU A 242 18.14 5.85 -13.39
N GLU A 243 17.12 5.31 -14.03
CA GLU A 243 17.10 5.11 -15.47
C GLU A 243 16.26 6.22 -16.11
N ILE A 244 16.91 7.05 -16.95
CA ILE A 244 16.28 8.13 -17.71
C ILE A 244 16.21 7.74 -19.17
N GLY A 245 15.02 7.82 -19.76
CA GLY A 245 14.83 7.60 -21.19
C GLY A 245 13.39 7.79 -21.63
N SER A 246 13.22 8.19 -22.90
CA SER A 246 11.90 8.34 -23.52
C SER A 246 10.97 9.30 -22.73
N GLY A 247 11.54 10.37 -22.17
CA GLY A 247 10.83 11.36 -21.38
C GLY A 247 10.35 10.86 -20.01
N ARG A 248 10.97 9.81 -19.47
CA ARG A 248 10.65 9.24 -18.16
C ARG A 248 11.91 9.02 -17.33
N CYS A 249 11.73 9.01 -16.01
CA CYS A 249 12.74 8.63 -15.03
C CYS A 249 12.15 7.54 -14.12
N THR A 250 12.92 6.50 -13.82
CA THR A 250 12.51 5.40 -12.91
C THR A 250 13.64 5.03 -11.99
N PHE A 251 13.33 4.71 -10.73
CA PHE A 251 14.30 4.23 -9.74
C PHE A 251 14.33 2.70 -9.70
N HIS A 252 15.54 2.15 -9.51
CA HIS A 252 15.81 0.74 -9.33
C HIS A 252 16.79 0.53 -8.17
N PRO A 253 16.55 -0.41 -7.25
CA PRO A 253 17.52 -0.75 -6.20
C PRO A 253 18.69 -1.57 -6.77
N GLY A 254 19.89 -1.39 -6.21
CA GLY A 254 21.09 -2.15 -6.58
C GLY A 254 22.04 -1.42 -7.54
N GLU A 255 22.76 -2.20 -8.34
CA GLU A 255 23.79 -1.72 -9.28
C GLU A 255 23.25 -1.71 -10.71
N ALA A 256 23.51 -0.63 -11.45
CA ALA A 256 23.30 -0.55 -12.89
C ALA A 256 24.40 -1.32 -13.63
N ASP A 257 24.05 -2.02 -14.71
CA ASP A 257 25.02 -2.79 -15.51
C ASP A 257 26.05 -1.87 -16.21
N GLN A 258 25.60 -0.71 -16.69
CA GLN A 258 26.42 0.25 -17.44
C GLN A 258 26.02 1.69 -17.07
N PRO A 259 26.42 2.18 -15.89
CA PRO A 259 26.07 3.52 -15.46
C PRO A 259 26.74 4.58 -16.33
N THR A 260 25.97 5.57 -16.75
CA THR A 260 26.47 6.77 -17.44
C THR A 260 27.20 7.69 -16.47
N LEU A 261 26.70 7.78 -15.24
CA LEU A 261 27.25 8.59 -14.15
C LEU A 261 27.13 7.80 -12.85
N VAL A 262 28.20 7.76 -12.05
CA VAL A 262 28.23 7.17 -10.72
C VAL A 262 28.53 8.26 -9.71
N ILE A 263 27.70 8.38 -8.68
CA ILE A 263 27.84 9.34 -7.57
C ILE A 263 28.06 8.57 -6.28
N GLU A 264 29.20 8.78 -5.64
CA GLU A 264 29.49 8.24 -4.31
C GLU A 264 29.45 9.38 -3.30
N SER A 265 28.56 9.30 -2.30
CA SER A 265 28.30 10.42 -1.39
C SER A 265 27.90 9.93 0.00
N PRO A 266 28.33 10.59 1.08
CA PRO A 266 27.70 10.41 2.39
C PRO A 266 26.22 10.83 2.36
N VAL A 267 25.38 10.11 3.09
CA VAL A 267 23.93 10.41 3.19
C VAL A 267 23.68 11.86 3.61
N GLU A 268 24.46 12.38 4.54
CA GLU A 268 24.32 13.75 5.06
C GLU A 268 24.60 14.78 3.97
N VAL A 269 25.62 14.54 3.14
CA VAL A 269 26.00 15.43 2.04
C VAL A 269 24.93 15.41 0.95
N TRP A 270 24.49 14.22 0.53
CA TRP A 270 23.44 14.09 -0.47
C TRP A 270 22.12 14.70 -0.01
N THR A 271 21.78 14.53 1.27
CA THR A 271 20.59 15.13 1.88
C THR A 271 20.64 16.65 1.84
N ALA A 272 21.77 17.27 2.19
CA ALA A 272 21.93 18.72 2.12
C ALA A 272 21.81 19.25 0.69
N VAL A 273 22.36 18.53 -0.29
CA VAL A 273 22.23 18.86 -1.73
C VAL A 273 20.78 18.74 -2.19
N ALA A 274 20.10 17.64 -1.86
CA ALA A 274 18.69 17.43 -2.22
C ALA A 274 17.72 18.43 -1.55
N ARG A 275 18.13 19.06 -0.45
CA ARG A 275 17.39 20.12 0.25
C ARG A 275 17.77 21.53 -0.21
N GLY A 276 18.73 21.67 -1.14
CA GLY A 276 19.24 22.97 -1.54
C GLY A 276 19.97 23.73 -0.43
N GLU A 277 20.29 23.07 0.69
CA GLU A 277 21.09 23.62 1.79
C GLU A 277 22.57 23.74 1.39
N ARG A 278 22.98 22.97 0.36
CA ARG A 278 24.31 22.97 -0.21
C ARG A 278 24.24 22.83 -1.73
N SER A 279 25.10 23.56 -2.44
CA SER A 279 25.28 23.39 -3.89
C SER A 279 25.96 22.05 -4.19
N GLY A 280 25.40 21.26 -5.10
CA GLY A 280 26.01 20.01 -5.56
C GLY A 280 27.38 20.25 -6.21
N ALA A 281 27.49 21.26 -7.07
CA ALA A 281 28.74 21.58 -7.75
C ALA A 281 29.85 22.00 -6.77
N GLU A 282 29.53 22.80 -5.75
CA GLU A 282 30.50 23.19 -4.73
C GLU A 282 30.88 22.02 -3.82
N ALA A 283 29.92 21.16 -3.47
CA ALA A 283 30.18 19.96 -2.69
C ALA A 283 31.11 18.98 -3.41
N LEU A 284 30.99 18.86 -4.74
CA LEU A 284 31.92 18.09 -5.56
C LEU A 284 33.32 18.72 -5.59
N LEU A 285 33.42 20.03 -5.89
CA LEU A 285 34.69 20.74 -5.96
C LEU A 285 35.43 20.76 -4.62
N GLY A 286 34.67 20.81 -3.51
CA GLY A 286 35.19 20.71 -2.15
C GLY A 286 35.53 19.29 -1.69
N GLY A 287 35.30 18.28 -2.53
CA GLY A 287 35.59 16.88 -2.22
C GLY A 287 34.66 16.23 -1.19
N ALA A 288 33.47 16.79 -0.96
CA ALA A 288 32.50 16.25 -0.02
C ALA A 288 31.77 15.00 -0.55
N TYR A 289 31.78 14.81 -1.87
CA TYR A 289 31.36 13.58 -2.55
C TYR A 289 32.15 13.45 -3.86
N THR A 290 32.12 12.28 -4.49
CA THR A 290 32.80 12.02 -5.77
C THR A 290 31.80 11.63 -6.85
N ALA A 291 32.16 11.93 -8.10
CA ALA A 291 31.38 11.52 -9.25
C ALA A 291 32.30 11.05 -10.38
N THR A 292 31.92 9.99 -11.08
CA THR A 292 32.69 9.42 -12.20
C THR A 292 31.76 9.10 -13.38
N GLY A 293 32.28 9.19 -14.61
CA GLY A 293 31.49 9.06 -15.84
C GLY A 293 31.16 10.42 -16.45
N ASP A 294 29.92 10.60 -16.88
CA ASP A 294 29.45 11.82 -17.54
C ASP A 294 29.20 12.96 -16.53
N LEU A 295 30.23 13.77 -16.30
CA LEU A 295 30.14 14.94 -15.42
C LEU A 295 29.29 16.08 -16.02
N GLU A 296 29.06 16.08 -17.33
CA GLU A 296 28.16 17.06 -17.94
C GLU A 296 26.72 16.80 -17.50
N LEU A 297 26.32 15.53 -17.48
CA LEU A 297 25.05 15.09 -16.91
C LEU A 297 24.92 15.48 -15.43
N LEU A 298 26.00 15.36 -14.64
CA LEU A 298 26.01 15.78 -13.24
C LEU A 298 25.67 17.27 -13.08
N MET A 299 26.22 18.13 -13.93
CA MET A 299 25.94 19.58 -13.91
C MET A 299 24.51 19.92 -14.36
N GLN A 300 23.88 19.03 -15.14
CA GLN A 300 22.49 19.20 -15.57
C GLN A 300 21.47 18.71 -14.52
N LEU A 301 21.88 17.98 -13.48
CA LEU A 301 20.95 17.42 -12.48
C LEU A 301 20.12 18.51 -11.78
N ASP A 302 20.72 19.65 -11.46
CA ASP A 302 20.00 20.78 -10.87
C ASP A 302 18.88 21.29 -11.77
N LYS A 303 19.08 21.25 -13.09
CA LYS A 303 18.07 21.66 -14.07
C LYS A 303 17.00 20.57 -14.25
N ILE A 304 17.39 19.30 -14.20
CA ILE A 304 16.51 18.15 -14.40
C ILE A 304 15.66 17.85 -13.16
N PHE A 305 16.18 18.09 -11.96
CA PHE A 305 15.58 17.68 -10.69
C PHE A 305 15.40 18.83 -9.67
N GLY A 306 16.01 20.00 -9.87
CA GLY A 306 15.98 21.11 -8.89
C GLY A 306 14.72 21.97 -8.91
N GLY A 307 13.87 21.81 -9.94
CA GLY A 307 12.62 22.55 -10.18
C GLY A 307 12.69 24.08 -10.10
N ALA A 308 11.53 24.75 -10.15
CA ALA A 308 11.44 26.20 -10.32
C ALA A 308 11.91 26.96 -9.06
N ARG A 309 13.17 27.38 -9.07
CA ARG A 309 13.72 28.34 -8.11
C ARG A 309 12.94 29.65 -8.24
N GLU A 310 12.11 30.01 -7.26
CA GLU A 310 11.73 31.42 -7.08
C GLU A 310 13.00 32.17 -6.73
N THR A 311 13.51 32.94 -7.71
CA THR A 311 14.53 33.97 -7.50
C THR A 311 14.03 34.91 -6.41
N GLN A 312 14.50 34.72 -5.18
CA GLN A 312 14.44 35.77 -4.18
C GLN A 312 15.47 36.82 -4.63
N THR A 313 14.92 37.94 -5.10
CA THR A 313 15.59 39.22 -5.38
C THR A 313 16.44 39.69 -4.21
#